data_AF-A0A440V8F0-F1
#
_entry.id   AF-A0A440V8F0-F1
#
_cell.length_a   1.000
_cell.length_b   1.000
_cell.length_c   1.000
_cell.angle_alpha   90.00
_cell.angle_beta   90.00
_cell.angle_gamma   90.00
#
_symmetry.space_group_name_H-M   'P 1'
#
loop_
_entity.id
_entity.type
_entity.pdbx_description
1 polymer ?
#
loop_
_entity_poly.entity_id
_entity_poly.type
_entity_poly.pdbx_seq_one_letter_code
_entity_poly.pdbx_strand_id
1 'polypeptide(L)'
;MTAYLDFLRAKMKVAEATGFEVDDADINPDLAPHCRAIVRWAIAGGRRAIFAAFGLHKTSIQLELMRLIGAHVGGRRLIVLPLGVRHEFFSEAKERFRGRFAISLKFIR
;
A
#
# COMPACT_ATOMS: atom_id res chain seq x y z
N MET A 1 5.27 39.10 7.08
CA MET A 1 4.53 37.90 6.64
C MET A 1 5.43 36.86 5.95
N THR A 2 6.50 37.28 5.26
CA THR A 2 7.49 36.41 4.60
C THR A 2 8.36 35.59 5.58
N ALA A 3 8.92 36.22 6.61
CA ALA A 3 9.84 35.54 7.55
C ALA A 3 9.24 34.30 8.25
N TYR A 4 7.95 34.35 8.62
CA TYR A 4 7.27 33.20 9.22
C TYR A 4 7.03 32.07 8.22
N LEU A 5 6.66 32.40 6.98
CA LEU A 5 6.52 31.40 5.91
C LEU A 5 7.86 30.75 5.58
N ASP A 6 8.95 31.51 5.56
CA ASP A 6 10.29 30.98 5.28
C ASP A 6 10.78 30.07 6.42
N PHE A 7 10.49 30.43 7.67
CA PHE A 7 10.70 29.56 8.84
C PHE A 7 9.93 28.24 8.73
N LEU A 8 8.66 28.27 8.30
CA LEU A 8 7.88 27.05 8.09
C LEU A 8 8.45 26.20 6.95
N ARG A 9 8.79 26.82 5.82
CA ARG A 9 9.39 26.13 4.65
C ARG A 9 10.70 25.45 5.00
N ALA A 10 11.56 26.10 5.77
CA ALA A 10 12.83 25.51 6.23
C ALA A 10 12.65 24.24 7.08
N LYS A 11 11.46 24.03 7.67
CA LYS A 11 11.11 22.82 8.44
C LYS A 11 10.36 21.76 7.65
N MET A 12 9.92 22.08 6.43
CA MET A 12 9.19 21.12 5.60
C MET A 12 10.14 20.04 5.09
N LYS A 13 9.87 18.80 5.48
CA LYS A 13 10.54 17.64 4.90
C LYS A 13 9.68 17.05 3.79
N VAL A 14 10.05 17.32 2.55
CA VAL A 14 9.39 16.72 1.38
C VAL A 14 9.84 15.27 1.26
N ALA A 15 8.90 14.34 1.20
CA ALA A 15 9.22 12.94 0.97
C ALA A 15 9.59 12.73 -0.50
N GLU A 16 10.82 12.30 -0.75
CA GLU A 16 11.29 11.94 -2.07
C GLU A 16 10.46 10.78 -2.66
N ALA A 17 10.38 10.72 -3.99
CA ALA A 17 9.89 9.55 -4.70
C ALA A 17 11.04 8.53 -4.76
N THR A 18 10.92 7.48 -3.98
CA THR A 18 11.95 6.42 -3.83
C THR A 18 11.45 5.06 -4.29
N GLY A 19 10.28 5.05 -4.92
CA GLY A 19 9.58 3.87 -5.35
C GLY A 19 9.89 3.48 -6.79
N PHE A 20 8.93 2.82 -7.42
CA PHE A 20 9.02 2.36 -8.81
C PHE A 20 7.67 2.53 -9.50
N GLU A 21 7.66 2.53 -10.84
CA GLU A 21 6.43 2.60 -11.62
C GLU A 21 5.81 1.22 -11.82
N VAL A 22 4.48 1.17 -11.87
CA VAL A 22 3.72 -0.06 -12.13
C VAL A 22 2.63 0.21 -13.16
N ASP A 23 2.43 -0.72 -14.09
CA ASP A 23 1.33 -0.64 -15.04
C ASP A 23 -0.01 -0.89 -14.32
N ASP A 24 -1.10 -0.30 -14.82
CA ASP A 24 -2.45 -0.58 -14.32
C ASP A 24 -2.82 -2.06 -14.43
N ALA A 25 -2.33 -2.73 -15.47
CA ALA A 25 -2.52 -4.15 -15.72
C ALA A 25 -1.76 -5.02 -14.72
N ASP A 26 -0.72 -4.51 -14.07
CA ASP A 26 -0.04 -5.22 -12.99
C ASP A 26 -0.82 -5.15 -11.68
N ILE A 27 -1.74 -4.19 -11.52
CA ILE A 27 -2.56 -4.02 -10.34
C ILE A 27 -3.78 -4.93 -10.42
N ASN A 28 -4.10 -5.61 -9.31
CA ASN A 28 -5.24 -6.50 -9.20
C ASN A 28 -6.56 -5.78 -9.59
N PRO A 29 -7.27 -6.23 -10.65
CA PRO A 29 -8.47 -5.58 -11.15
C PRO A 29 -9.68 -5.72 -10.22
N ASP A 30 -9.65 -6.66 -9.27
CA ASP A 30 -10.73 -6.85 -8.29
C ASP A 30 -10.73 -5.76 -7.18
N LEU A 31 -9.72 -4.88 -7.16
CA LEU A 31 -9.69 -3.71 -6.27
C LEU A 31 -10.56 -2.58 -6.83
N ALA A 32 -11.22 -1.85 -5.93
CA ALA A 32 -11.97 -0.67 -6.30
C ALA A 32 -11.06 0.38 -7.01
N PRO A 33 -11.59 1.19 -7.95
CA PRO A 33 -10.76 2.11 -8.74
C PRO A 33 -9.89 3.06 -7.89
N HIS A 34 -10.42 3.56 -6.78
CA HIS A 34 -9.67 4.43 -5.86
C HIS A 34 -8.54 3.68 -5.15
N CYS A 35 -8.72 2.40 -4.81
CA CYS A 35 -7.65 1.58 -4.24
C CYS A 35 -6.52 1.37 -5.23
N ARG A 36 -6.84 1.10 -6.51
CA ARG A 36 -5.83 0.94 -7.57
C ARG A 36 -5.02 2.23 -7.78
N ALA A 37 -5.68 3.38 -7.76
CA ALA A 37 -5.01 4.68 -7.82
C ALA A 37 -4.10 4.94 -6.61
N ILE A 38 -4.58 4.63 -5.39
CA ILE A 38 -3.77 4.75 -4.16
C ILE A 38 -2.55 3.83 -4.22
N VAL A 39 -2.73 2.58 -4.67
CA VAL A 39 -1.64 1.60 -4.81
C VAL A 39 -0.57 2.14 -5.75
N ARG A 40 -0.96 2.60 -6.97
CA ARG A 40 0.01 3.15 -7.92
C ARG A 40 0.78 4.33 -7.34
N TRP A 41 0.07 5.29 -6.74
CA TRP A 41 0.69 6.46 -6.10
C TRP A 41 1.65 6.07 -4.97
N ALA A 42 1.26 5.11 -4.14
CA ALA A 42 2.07 4.66 -3.03
C ALA A 42 3.32 3.90 -3.48
N ILE A 43 3.21 3.05 -4.50
CA ILE A 43 4.34 2.33 -5.10
C ILE A 43 5.33 3.29 -5.75
N ALA A 44 4.88 4.25 -6.56
CA ALA A 44 5.76 5.27 -7.16
C ALA A 44 6.47 6.13 -6.10
N GLY A 45 5.77 6.39 -4.99
CA GLY A 45 6.32 7.14 -3.88
C GLY A 45 7.36 6.40 -3.03
N GLY A 46 7.29 5.07 -2.98
CA GLY A 46 8.07 4.25 -2.06
C GLY A 46 7.55 4.38 -0.63
N ARG A 47 8.07 5.34 0.15
CA ARG A 47 7.65 5.56 1.55
C ARG A 47 6.43 6.48 1.61
N ARG A 48 5.24 5.92 1.82
CA ARG A 48 3.99 6.69 1.87
C ARG A 48 3.09 6.27 3.03
N ALA A 49 2.37 7.25 3.58
CA ALA A 49 1.32 7.03 4.57
C ALA A 49 -0.05 7.19 3.89
N ILE A 50 -0.95 6.24 4.13
CA ILE A 50 -2.28 6.20 3.53
C ILE A 50 -3.32 6.42 4.64
N PHE A 51 -3.90 7.62 4.67
CA PHE A 51 -4.92 8.02 5.65
C PHE A 51 -6.33 7.82 5.09
N ALA A 52 -6.71 6.57 4.89
CA ALA A 52 -8.04 6.22 4.42
C ALA A 52 -9.03 6.14 5.61
N ALA A 53 -10.30 6.51 5.42
CA ALA A 53 -11.36 6.36 6.42
C ALA A 53 -11.86 4.90 6.54
N PHE A 54 -12.75 4.63 7.49
CA PHE A 54 -13.44 3.32 7.58
C PHE A 54 -14.21 3.03 6.28
N GLY A 55 -14.23 1.76 5.85
CA GLY A 55 -14.88 1.35 4.61
C GLY A 55 -14.08 1.58 3.32
N LEU A 56 -12.91 2.22 3.38
CA LEU A 56 -12.08 2.49 2.19
C LEU A 56 -11.02 1.40 1.90
N HIS A 57 -11.37 0.13 2.13
CA HIS A 57 -10.62 -1.06 1.68
C HIS A 57 -9.09 -1.03 1.94
N LYS A 58 -8.68 -0.58 3.14
CA LYS A 58 -7.26 -0.45 3.52
C LYS A 58 -6.52 -1.78 3.45
N THR A 59 -7.20 -2.87 3.78
CA THR A 59 -6.65 -4.24 3.74
C THR A 59 -6.25 -4.64 2.33
N SER A 60 -7.12 -4.44 1.33
CA SER A 60 -6.83 -4.74 -0.08
C SER A 60 -5.64 -3.91 -0.58
N ILE A 61 -5.59 -2.62 -0.20
CA ILE A 61 -4.47 -1.73 -0.54
C ILE A 61 -3.16 -2.27 0.02
N GLN A 62 -3.11 -2.63 1.30
CA GLN A 62 -1.88 -3.14 1.94
C GLN A 62 -1.40 -4.46 1.32
N LEU A 63 -2.32 -5.39 1.06
CA LEU A 63 -2.00 -6.67 0.43
C LEU A 63 -1.42 -6.48 -0.97
N GLU A 64 -2.02 -5.58 -1.76
CA GLU A 64 -1.57 -5.31 -3.13
C GLU A 64 -0.22 -4.59 -3.17
N LEU A 65 0.01 -3.63 -2.28
CA LEU A 65 1.32 -3.01 -2.12
C LEU A 65 2.41 -4.05 -1.87
N MET A 66 2.16 -4.97 -0.93
CA MET A 66 3.12 -6.03 -0.65
C MET A 66 3.28 -6.95 -1.86
N ARG A 67 2.20 -7.34 -2.54
CA ARG A 67 2.27 -8.19 -3.74
C ARG A 67 3.22 -7.60 -4.80
N LEU A 68 3.01 -6.34 -5.16
CA LEU A 68 3.82 -5.62 -6.15
C LEU A 68 5.28 -5.44 -5.71
N ILE A 69 5.52 -5.02 -4.45
CA ILE A 69 6.89 -4.89 -3.91
C ILE A 69 7.66 -6.20 -4.02
N GLY A 70 7.01 -7.33 -3.68
CA GLY A 70 7.67 -8.63 -3.75
C GLY A 70 7.81 -9.18 -5.17
N ALA A 71 6.95 -8.78 -6.11
CA ALA A 71 7.16 -9.08 -7.52
C ALA A 71 8.36 -8.30 -8.08
N HIS A 72 8.60 -7.08 -7.61
CA HIS A 72 9.69 -6.21 -8.08
C HIS A 72 11.04 -6.53 -7.42
N VAL A 73 11.09 -6.65 -6.09
CA VAL A 73 12.34 -6.78 -5.31
C VAL A 73 12.58 -8.21 -4.80
N GLY A 74 11.55 -9.06 -4.78
CA GLY A 74 11.60 -10.36 -4.13
C GLY A 74 11.59 -10.27 -2.59
N GLY A 75 11.99 -11.36 -1.94
CA GLY A 75 12.15 -11.42 -0.48
C GLY A 75 10.85 -11.51 0.33
N ARG A 76 11.02 -11.49 1.67
CA ARG A 76 9.90 -11.53 2.62
C ARG A 76 9.38 -10.12 2.86
N ARG A 77 8.05 -10.02 2.98
CA ARG A 77 7.31 -8.79 3.23
C ARG A 77 6.53 -8.95 4.52
N LEU A 78 6.39 -7.86 5.26
CA LEU A 78 5.76 -7.87 6.57
C LEU A 78 4.67 -6.81 6.64
N ILE A 79 3.50 -7.21 7.11
CA ILE A 79 2.43 -6.31 7.52
C ILE A 79 2.27 -6.46 9.02
N VAL A 80 2.35 -5.34 9.74
CA VAL A 80 2.09 -5.28 11.18
C VAL A 80 0.68 -4.74 11.38
N LEU A 81 -0.14 -5.45 12.17
CA LEU A 81 -1.56 -5.16 12.34
C LEU A 81 -2.04 -5.61 13.74
N PRO A 82 -3.11 -5.00 14.30
CA PRO A 82 -3.70 -5.46 15.56
C PRO A 82 -4.23 -6.89 15.45
N LEU A 83 -3.95 -7.75 16.45
CA LEU A 83 -4.27 -9.19 16.37
C LEU A 83 -5.73 -9.49 15.98
N GLY A 84 -6.69 -8.68 16.45
CA GLY A 84 -8.12 -8.85 16.18
C GLY A 84 -8.49 -8.75 14.71
N VAL A 85 -7.78 -7.97 13.89
CA VAL A 85 -8.11 -7.77 12.46
C VAL A 85 -7.40 -8.78 11.54
N ARG A 86 -6.65 -9.73 12.11
CA ARG A 86 -5.93 -10.75 11.33
C ARG A 86 -6.83 -11.48 10.34
N HIS A 87 -8.02 -11.89 10.79
CA HIS A 87 -8.96 -12.67 9.98
C HIS A 87 -9.42 -11.91 8.72
N GLU A 88 -9.55 -10.59 8.80
CA GLU A 88 -9.90 -9.73 7.66
C GLU A 88 -8.87 -9.87 6.53
N PHE A 89 -7.57 -9.89 6.84
CA PHE A 89 -6.51 -10.06 5.84
C PHE A 89 -6.57 -11.40 5.11
N PHE A 90 -6.86 -12.49 5.85
CA PHE A 90 -7.00 -13.81 5.24
C PHE A 90 -8.26 -13.92 4.39
N SER A 91 -9.38 -13.36 4.85
CA SER A 91 -10.63 -13.30 4.08
C SER A 91 -10.45 -12.47 2.81
N GLU A 92 -9.84 -11.29 2.91
CA GLU A 92 -9.56 -10.39 1.79
C GLU A 92 -8.68 -11.05 0.73
N ALA A 93 -7.61 -11.74 1.16
CA ALA A 93 -6.74 -12.49 0.26
C ALA A 93 -7.51 -13.58 -0.49
N LYS A 94 -8.37 -14.34 0.20
CA LYS A 94 -9.20 -15.37 -0.43
C LYS A 94 -10.24 -14.78 -1.39
N GLU A 95 -10.82 -13.65 -1.04
CA GLU A 95 -11.89 -13.01 -1.81
C GLU A 95 -11.38 -12.38 -3.10
N ARG A 96 -10.29 -11.59 -3.03
CA ARG A 96 -9.85 -10.74 -4.14
C ARG A 96 -8.50 -11.12 -4.74
N PHE A 97 -7.67 -11.94 -4.10
CA PHE A 97 -6.33 -12.26 -4.60
C PHE A 97 -6.28 -13.68 -5.17
N ARG A 98 -6.59 -13.80 -6.46
CA ARG A 98 -6.74 -15.08 -7.17
C ARG A 98 -5.95 -15.11 -8.48
N GLY A 99 -5.77 -16.30 -9.05
CA GLY A 99 -5.07 -16.49 -10.33
C GLY A 99 -3.66 -15.89 -10.29
N ARG A 100 -3.31 -15.08 -11.30
CA ARG A 100 -1.99 -14.41 -11.36
C ARG A 100 -1.73 -13.40 -10.22
N PHE A 101 -2.78 -13.01 -9.50
CA PHE A 101 -2.69 -12.09 -8.36
C PHE A 101 -2.71 -12.81 -7.01
N ALA A 102 -2.73 -14.14 -7.00
CA ALA A 102 -2.79 -14.92 -5.77
C ALA A 102 -1.60 -14.60 -4.85
N ILE A 103 -1.89 -14.53 -3.55
CA ILE A 103 -0.89 -14.32 -2.50
C ILE A 103 -1.01 -15.39 -1.44
N SER A 104 0.12 -15.74 -0.83
CA SER A 104 0.17 -16.61 0.35
C SER A 104 0.47 -15.76 1.57
N LEU A 105 -0.39 -15.88 2.58
CA LEU A 105 -0.21 -15.21 3.86
C LEU A 105 0.23 -16.22 4.92
N LYS A 106 1.22 -15.82 5.72
CA LYS A 106 1.66 -16.55 6.92
C LYS A 106 1.57 -15.64 8.12
N PHE A 107 0.77 -16.02 9.11
CA PHE A 107 0.78 -15.36 10.40
C PHE A 107 2.01 -15.81 11.20
N ILE A 108 2.76 -14.85 11.74
CA ILE A 108 3.92 -15.09 12.60
C ILE A 108 3.46 -14.86 14.04
N ARG A 109 3.69 -15.85 14.89
CA ARG A 109 3.29 -15.85 16.30
C ARG A 109 4.47 -15.48 17.19
#